data_AF-A0A257DZA7-F1
#
_entry.id   AF-A0A257DZA7-F1
#
_cell.length_a   1.000
_cell.length_b   1.000
_cell.length_c   1.000
_cell.angle_alpha   90.00
_cell.angle_beta   90.00
_cell.angle_gamma   90.00
#
_symmetry.space_group_name_H-M   'P 1'
#
loop_
_entity.id
_entity.type
_entity.pdbx_description
1 polymer ?
#
loop_
_entity_poly.entity_id
_entity_poly.type
_entity_poly.pdbx_seq_one_letter_code
_entity_poly.pdbx_strand_id
1 'polypeptide(L)'
;MTDAAQNEADVDSLRKALKDSKGPGNFRNLFVYSPNGKKDGLQIIPVSEVTAKDEFNSIKNQTRDDVLASLRIPPQLMGIVPQNAGGFGSIREAAQIYAANELEPIQARMAQVNDWLGEEVVRFKPYEITGES
;
A
#
# COMPACT_ATOMS: atom_id res chain seq x y z
N MET A 1 -55.64 5.49 -20.66
CA MET A 1 -55.38 6.62 -19.77
C MET A 1 -54.26 6.16 -18.84
N THR A 2 -53.00 6.11 -19.29
CA THR A 2 -52.00 7.19 -19.24
C THR A 2 -51.98 7.90 -17.90
N ASP A 3 -51.24 7.33 -16.95
CA ASP A 3 -50.46 8.17 -16.05
C ASP A 3 -49.13 7.49 -15.74
N ALA A 4 -48.16 7.74 -16.63
CA ALA A 4 -46.75 7.50 -16.38
C ALA A 4 -46.05 8.87 -16.34
N ALA A 5 -46.64 9.86 -15.66
CA ALA A 5 -45.89 10.97 -15.15
C ALA A 5 -45.16 10.47 -13.89
N GLN A 6 -44.03 9.78 -14.07
CA GLN A 6 -42.96 9.90 -13.08
C GLN A 6 -42.64 11.39 -13.06
N ASN A 7 -43.20 12.11 -12.09
CA ASN A 7 -43.09 13.54 -11.97
C ASN A 7 -41.59 13.86 -11.97
N GLU A 8 -41.11 14.70 -12.91
CA GLU A 8 -39.69 15.07 -12.98
C GLU A 8 -39.20 15.61 -11.63
N ALA A 9 -40.10 16.23 -10.86
CA ALA A 9 -39.85 16.67 -9.50
C ALA A 9 -39.47 15.52 -8.54
N ASP A 10 -40.07 14.34 -8.67
CA ASP A 10 -39.76 13.18 -7.82
C ASP A 10 -38.39 12.59 -8.20
N VAL A 11 -38.07 12.54 -9.49
CA VAL A 11 -36.75 12.13 -9.99
C VAL A 11 -35.66 13.09 -9.53
N ASP A 12 -35.93 14.39 -9.59
CA ASP A 12 -34.99 15.41 -9.12
C ASP A 12 -34.85 15.41 -7.59
N SER A 13 -35.91 15.09 -6.85
CA SER A 13 -35.86 14.92 -5.40
C SER A 13 -34.99 13.72 -5.00
N LEU A 14 -35.12 12.59 -5.71
CA LEU A 14 -34.29 11.40 -5.51
C LEU A 14 -32.83 11.67 -5.88
N ARG A 15 -32.58 12.39 -7.00
CA ARG A 15 -31.23 12.80 -7.42
C ARG A 15 -30.59 13.74 -6.40
N LYS A 16 -31.35 14.68 -5.83
CA LYS A 16 -30.88 15.59 -4.79
C LYS A 16 -30.56 14.84 -3.50
N ALA A 17 -31.46 13.96 -3.05
CA ALA A 17 -31.23 13.11 -1.88
C ALA A 17 -29.98 12.23 -2.02
N LEU A 18 -29.75 11.63 -3.20
CA LEU A 18 -28.55 10.85 -3.51
C LEU A 18 -27.26 11.67 -3.56
N LYS A 19 -27.35 12.94 -3.99
CA LYS A 19 -26.22 13.87 -4.02
C LYS A 19 -25.84 14.33 -2.61
N ASP A 20 -26.85 14.61 -1.79
CA ASP A 20 -26.70 15.08 -0.41
C ASP A 20 -26.34 13.92 0.55
N SER A 21 -26.60 12.66 0.16
CA SER A 21 -26.23 11.45 0.92
C SER A 21 -24.78 11.00 0.73
N LYS A 22 -23.93 11.77 0.04
CA LYS A 22 -22.50 11.44 -0.12
C LYS A 22 -21.72 11.74 1.17
N GLY A 23 -21.66 10.77 2.08
CA GLY A 23 -20.85 10.80 3.30
C GLY A 23 -20.79 9.43 4.00
N PRO A 24 -19.79 9.17 4.87
CA PRO A 24 -19.64 7.89 5.56
C PRO A 24 -20.91 7.55 6.36
N GLY A 25 -21.59 6.46 5.98
CA GLY A 25 -22.77 5.94 6.70
C GLY A 25 -24.14 6.15 6.02
N ASN A 26 -24.24 6.92 4.92
CA ASN A 26 -25.54 7.34 4.38
C ASN A 26 -26.15 6.47 3.27
N PHE A 27 -25.44 5.48 2.72
CA PHE A 27 -25.99 4.59 1.67
C PHE A 27 -26.80 3.38 2.18
N ARG A 28 -27.05 3.28 3.50
CA ARG A 28 -27.72 2.10 4.07
C ARG A 28 -29.25 2.16 4.06
N ASN A 29 -29.87 3.34 3.91
CA ASN A 29 -31.31 3.51 4.13
C ASN A 29 -32.05 4.12 2.92
N LEU A 30 -31.79 3.66 1.69
CA LEU A 30 -32.62 4.05 0.53
C LEU A 30 -33.78 3.05 0.39
N PHE A 31 -34.99 3.45 0.80
CA PHE A 31 -36.23 2.71 0.58
C PHE A 31 -37.01 3.34 -0.58
N VAL A 32 -37.16 2.62 -1.71
CA VAL A 32 -37.93 3.08 -2.88
C VAL A 32 -39.16 2.20 -3.02
N TYR A 33 -40.35 2.81 -2.93
CA TYR A 33 -41.63 2.13 -3.15
C TYR A 33 -42.16 2.47 -4.55
N SER A 34 -42.21 1.48 -5.45
CA SER A 34 -42.74 1.64 -6.81
C SER A 34 -43.98 0.73 -6.99
N PRO A 35 -45.19 1.24 -6.72
CA PRO A 35 -46.41 0.47 -6.94
C PRO A 35 -46.58 0.23 -8.45
N ASN A 36 -46.72 -1.05 -8.85
CA ASN A 36 -46.71 -1.55 -10.23
C ASN A 36 -45.34 -1.58 -10.96
N GLY A 37 -44.22 -1.40 -10.27
CA GLY A 37 -42.89 -1.51 -10.86
C GLY A 37 -42.59 -2.93 -11.38
N LYS A 38 -42.13 -3.06 -12.64
CA LYS A 38 -41.57 -4.33 -13.14
C LYS A 38 -40.31 -4.67 -12.34
N LYS A 39 -40.06 -5.96 -12.12
CA LYS A 39 -38.91 -6.47 -11.35
C LYS A 39 -37.55 -5.92 -11.85
N ASP A 40 -37.46 -5.55 -13.13
CA ASP A 40 -36.26 -4.99 -13.76
C ASP A 40 -36.25 -3.44 -13.87
N GLY A 41 -37.25 -2.75 -13.31
CA GLY A 41 -37.42 -1.30 -13.46
C GLY A 41 -36.53 -0.44 -12.56
N LEU A 42 -35.92 -1.04 -11.51
CA LEU A 42 -35.04 -0.35 -10.57
C LEU A 42 -33.68 -1.06 -10.53
N GLN A 43 -32.69 -0.47 -11.20
CA GLN A 43 -31.32 -0.97 -11.20
C GLN A 43 -30.42 -0.01 -10.40
N ILE A 44 -29.88 -0.49 -9.28
CA ILE A 44 -28.83 0.20 -8.56
C ILE A 44 -27.53 -0.03 -9.34
N ILE A 45 -27.01 1.02 -9.97
CA ILE A 45 -25.69 0.99 -10.61
C ILE A 45 -24.67 1.42 -9.54
N PRO A 46 -23.83 0.50 -9.03
CA PRO A 46 -22.81 0.87 -8.05
C PRO A 46 -21.82 1.85 -8.69
N VAL A 47 -21.71 3.04 -8.10
CA VAL A 47 -20.75 4.06 -8.53
C VAL A 47 -19.39 3.73 -7.90
N SER A 48 -18.58 2.98 -8.62
CA SER A 48 -17.10 2.99 -8.58
C SER A 48 -16.34 2.67 -7.29
N GLU A 49 -16.96 2.29 -6.17
CA GLU A 49 -16.24 2.01 -4.91
C GLU A 49 -15.65 0.59 -4.79
N VAL A 50 -16.03 -0.35 -5.65
CA VAL A 50 -15.65 -1.77 -5.49
C VAL A 50 -14.29 -2.09 -6.14
N THR A 51 -13.94 -1.45 -7.26
CA THR A 51 -12.71 -1.77 -8.01
C THR A 51 -11.45 -1.14 -7.39
N ALA A 52 -11.57 0.02 -6.75
CA ALA A 52 -10.42 0.73 -6.19
C ALA A 52 -9.80 0.01 -4.96
N LYS A 53 -10.59 -0.75 -4.20
CA LYS A 53 -10.11 -1.46 -3.00
C LYS A 53 -9.00 -2.46 -3.30
N ASP A 54 -9.08 -3.14 -4.45
CA ASP A 54 -8.07 -4.12 -4.87
C ASP A 54 -6.80 -3.43 -5.40
N GLU A 55 -6.94 -2.27 -6.05
CA GLU A 55 -5.79 -1.49 -6.52
C GLU A 55 -5.01 -0.85 -5.36
N PHE A 56 -5.67 -0.40 -4.28
CA PHE A 56 -4.96 0.21 -3.15
C PHE A 56 -3.95 -0.74 -2.47
N ASN A 57 -4.33 -2.01 -2.29
CA ASN A 57 -3.41 -3.00 -1.71
C ASN A 57 -2.24 -3.30 -2.66
N SER A 58 -2.51 -3.36 -3.96
CA SER A 58 -1.50 -3.57 -5.00
C SER A 58 -0.50 -2.41 -5.06
N ILE A 59 -1.00 -1.17 -5.07
CA ILE A 59 -0.17 0.05 -5.04
C ILE A 59 0.71 0.07 -3.79
N LYS A 60 0.16 -0.26 -2.62
CA LYS A 60 0.93 -0.27 -1.36
C LYS A 60 2.04 -1.32 -1.37
N ASN A 61 1.76 -2.52 -1.88
CA ASN A 61 2.75 -3.59 -1.98
C ASN A 61 3.86 -3.21 -2.97
N GLN A 62 3.50 -2.70 -4.15
CA GLN A 62 4.47 -2.26 -5.14
C GLN A 62 5.34 -1.09 -4.61
N THR A 63 4.72 -0.10 -3.98
CA THR A 63 5.44 1.02 -3.34
C THR A 63 6.41 0.53 -2.27
N ARG A 64 6.00 -0.46 -1.45
CA ARG A 64 6.89 -1.08 -0.47
C ARG A 64 8.10 -1.69 -1.18
N ASP A 65 7.87 -2.51 -2.19
CA ASP A 65 8.94 -3.23 -2.89
C ASP A 65 9.89 -2.26 -3.61
N ASP A 66 9.39 -1.15 -4.17
CA ASP A 66 10.20 -0.08 -4.78
C ASP A 66 11.10 0.62 -3.74
N VAL A 67 10.58 0.90 -2.54
CA VAL A 67 11.37 1.48 -1.44
C VAL A 67 12.44 0.50 -0.97
N LEU A 68 12.11 -0.79 -0.86
CA LEU A 68 13.06 -1.83 -0.47
C LEU A 68 14.21 -1.98 -1.47
N ALA A 69 13.89 -1.99 -2.77
CA ALA A 69 14.87 -2.03 -3.84
C ALA A 69 15.79 -0.79 -3.80
N SER A 70 15.24 0.38 -3.50
CA SER A 70 16.00 1.64 -3.43
C SER A 70 17.01 1.66 -2.27
N LEU A 71 16.65 1.09 -1.12
CA LEU A 71 17.53 1.02 0.04
C LEU A 71 18.61 -0.06 -0.09
N ARG A 72 18.38 -1.08 -0.94
CA ARG A 72 19.24 -2.27 -1.09
C ARG A 72 19.49 -3.03 0.22
N ILE A 73 18.62 -2.85 1.22
CA ILE A 73 18.66 -3.57 2.49
C ILE A 73 17.74 -4.79 2.40
N PRO A 74 18.22 -6.01 2.71
CA PRO A 74 17.35 -7.18 2.78
C PRO A 74 16.15 -6.95 3.73
N PRO A 75 14.91 -7.25 3.31
CA PRO A 75 13.69 -6.94 4.09
C PRO A 75 13.70 -7.50 5.51
N GLN A 76 14.28 -8.69 5.70
CA GLN A 76 14.38 -9.34 7.00
C GLN A 76 15.30 -8.62 7.99
N LEU A 77 16.26 -7.81 7.52
CA LEU A 77 17.10 -6.97 8.39
C LEU A 77 16.36 -5.71 8.85
N MET A 78 15.26 -5.35 8.20
CA MET A 78 14.39 -4.21 8.57
C MET A 78 13.19 -4.63 9.44
N GLY A 79 13.13 -5.90 9.87
CA GLY A 79 12.02 -6.42 10.69
C GLY A 79 10.71 -6.59 9.91
N ILE A 80 10.78 -6.68 8.58
CA ILE A 80 9.59 -6.90 7.75
C ILE A 80 9.13 -8.36 7.91
N VAL A 81 7.83 -8.52 8.15
CA VAL A 81 7.20 -9.84 8.24
C VAL A 81 6.91 -10.36 6.82
N PRO A 82 7.35 -11.59 6.47
CA PRO A 82 7.08 -12.16 5.16
C PRO A 82 5.58 -12.40 4.95
N GLN A 83 5.10 -12.15 3.73
CA GLN A 83 3.70 -12.40 3.35
C GLN A 83 3.49 -13.78 2.72
N ASN A 84 4.57 -14.46 2.34
CA ASN A 84 4.58 -15.80 1.77
C ASN A 84 4.99 -16.85 2.81
N ALA A 85 4.48 -18.08 2.68
CA ALA A 85 4.76 -19.18 3.61
C ALA A 85 6.25 -19.59 3.69
N GLY A 86 7.06 -19.24 2.67
CA GLY A 86 8.48 -19.58 2.60
C GLY A 86 9.43 -18.64 3.36
N GLY A 87 8.94 -17.50 3.88
CA GLY A 87 9.78 -16.53 4.57
C GLY A 87 10.88 -15.90 3.70
N PHE A 88 11.86 -15.26 4.35
CA PHE A 88 13.02 -14.61 3.70
C PHE A 88 14.31 -15.44 3.77
N GLY A 89 14.28 -16.62 4.42
CA GLY A 89 15.46 -17.47 4.61
C GLY A 89 16.31 -17.09 5.81
N SER A 90 17.62 -17.32 5.73
CA SER A 90 18.57 -17.10 6.83
C SER A 90 18.86 -15.60 7.00
N ILE A 91 18.49 -15.04 8.15
CA ILE A 91 18.82 -13.65 8.53
C ILE A 91 20.34 -13.45 8.56
N ARG A 92 21.10 -14.48 9.00
CA ARG A 92 22.56 -14.43 9.09
C ARG A 92 23.20 -14.28 7.72
N GLU A 93 22.80 -15.10 6.75
CA GLU A 93 23.35 -15.02 5.38
C GLU A 93 23.04 -13.66 4.74
N ALA A 94 21.82 -13.16 4.89
CA ALA A 94 21.49 -11.84 4.37
C ALA A 94 22.28 -10.72 5.04
N ALA A 95 22.54 -10.80 6.35
CA ALA A 95 23.39 -9.85 7.05
C ALA A 95 24.84 -9.89 6.54
N GLN A 96 25.40 -11.07 6.29
CA GLN A 96 26.75 -11.24 5.72
C GLN A 96 26.85 -10.67 4.31
N ILE A 97 25.90 -11.02 3.44
CA ILE A 97 25.87 -10.54 2.04
C ILE A 97 25.66 -9.02 2.01
N TYR A 98 24.75 -8.50 2.84
CA TYR A 98 24.56 -7.05 2.97
C TYR A 98 25.82 -6.35 3.47
N ALA A 99 26.50 -6.91 4.47
CA ALA A 99 27.74 -6.32 4.97
C ALA A 99 28.81 -6.23 3.87
N ALA A 100 29.03 -7.32 3.13
CA ALA A 100 30.02 -7.36 2.05
C ALA A 100 29.68 -6.45 0.86
N ASN A 101 28.40 -6.39 0.45
CA ASN A 101 28.00 -5.68 -0.77
C ASN A 101 27.59 -4.21 -0.57
N GLU A 102 27.15 -3.86 0.64
CA GLU A 102 26.58 -2.55 0.94
C GLU A 102 27.38 -1.83 2.03
N LEU A 103 27.62 -2.47 3.18
CA LEU A 103 28.24 -1.82 4.33
C LEU A 103 29.73 -1.53 4.11
N GLU A 104 30.53 -2.53 3.74
CA GLU A 104 31.97 -2.40 3.54
C GLU A 104 32.32 -1.37 2.45
N PRO A 105 31.65 -1.32 1.28
CA PRO A 105 31.90 -0.27 0.30
C PRO A 105 31.58 1.14 0.81
N ILE A 106 30.51 1.30 1.61
CA ILE A 106 30.18 2.59 2.23
C ILE A 106 31.26 2.99 3.24
N GLN A 107 31.69 2.05 4.09
CA GLN A 107 32.80 2.26 5.04
C GLN A 107 34.10 2.64 4.32
N ALA A 108 34.43 1.96 3.21
CA ALA A 108 35.60 2.27 2.40
C ALA A 108 35.53 3.68 1.81
N ARG A 109 34.34 4.11 1.33
CA ARG A 109 34.13 5.49 0.86
C ARG A 109 34.29 6.50 1.99
N MET A 110 33.76 6.21 3.17
CA MET A 110 33.90 7.08 4.35
C MET A 110 35.37 7.19 4.79
N ALA A 111 36.13 6.10 4.72
CA ALA A 111 37.53 6.07 5.10
C ALA A 111 38.44 6.92 4.20
N GLN A 112 38.01 7.27 2.97
CA GLN A 112 38.75 8.19 2.08
C GLN A 112 38.98 9.57 2.71
N VAL A 113 38.21 9.96 3.73
CA VAL A 113 38.45 11.20 4.48
C VAL A 113 39.84 11.23 5.13
N ASN A 114 40.38 10.07 5.50
CA ASN A 114 41.72 9.96 6.07
C ASN A 114 42.78 10.39 5.05
N ASP A 115 42.61 9.99 3.79
CA ASP A 115 43.53 10.35 2.70
C ASP A 115 43.53 11.86 2.45
N TRP A 116 42.37 12.50 2.60
CA TRP A 116 42.25 13.96 2.43
C TRP A 116 42.88 14.75 3.58
N LEU A 117 42.82 14.21 4.81
CA LEU A 117 43.36 14.86 6.00
C LEU A 117 44.83 14.53 6.25
N GLY A 118 45.34 13.45 5.66
CA GLY A 118 46.70 12.95 5.89
C GLY A 118 46.88 12.29 7.27
N GLU A 119 45.79 11.97 7.97
CA GLU A 119 45.76 11.33 9.28
C GLU A 119 44.61 10.31 9.37
N GLU A 120 44.82 9.18 10.06
CA GLU A 120 43.78 8.17 10.31
C GLU A 120 42.82 8.66 11.39
N VAL A 121 41.72 9.31 10.98
CA VAL A 121 40.67 9.80 11.89
C VAL A 121 39.42 8.92 11.90
N VAL A 122 39.17 8.17 10.83
CA VAL A 122 38.05 7.23 10.70
C VAL A 122 38.58 5.81 10.54
N ARG A 123 38.15 4.89 11.41
CA ARG A 123 38.47 3.46 11.31
C ARG A 123 37.27 2.63 11.72
N PHE A 124 37.02 1.56 10.96
CA PHE A 124 35.94 0.62 11.23
C PHE A 124 36.51 -0.69 11.80
N LYS A 125 35.74 -1.33 12.68
CA LYS A 125 36.04 -2.70 13.10
C LYS A 125 35.53 -3.67 12.03
N PRO A 126 36.18 -4.83 11.83
CA PRO A 126 35.64 -5.89 10.99
C PRO A 126 34.19 -6.20 11.38
N TYR A 127 33.33 -6.41 10.38
CA TYR A 127 31.95 -6.80 10.63
C TYR A 127 31.90 -8.25 11.10
N GLU A 128 31.33 -8.47 12.28
CA GLU A 128 31.20 -9.80 12.89
C GLU A 128 29.76 -10.03 13.33
N ILE A 129 29.21 -11.20 13.00
CA ILE A 129 27.93 -11.66 13.53
C ILE A 129 28.22 -12.55 14.72
N THR A 130 28.19 -11.98 15.93
CA THR A 130 28.42 -12.74 17.16
C THR A 130 27.23 -13.64 17.48
N GLY A 131 27.47 -14.93 17.70
CA GLY A 131 26.42 -15.89 18.10
C GLY A 131 26.71 -17.32 17.66
N GLU A 132 27.95 -17.78 17.88
CA GLU A 132 28.29 -19.20 17.78
C GLU A 132 27.87 -19.92 19.07
N SER A 133 26.94 -20.85 18.93
CA SER A 133 26.75 -22.03 19.78
C SER A 133 26.06 -23.10 18.93
#